data_AF-A0A9W9AEE5-F1
#
_entry.id   AF-A0A9W9AEE5-F1
#
_cell.length_a   1.000
_cell.length_b   1.000
_cell.length_c   1.000
_cell.angle_alpha   90.00
_cell.angle_beta   90.00
_cell.angle_gamma   90.00
#
_symmetry.space_group_name_H-M   'P 1'
#
loop_
_entity.id
_entity.type
_entity.pdbx_description
1 polymer ?
#
loop_
_entity_poly.entity_id
_entity_poly.type
_entity_poly.pdbx_seq_one_letter_code
_entity_poly.pdbx_strand_id
1 'polypeptide(L)'
;MAATLVTSVPGFVSPEEHRIIVGSTPASFNDIPPVLRHKEESVSVTFEPSLDGFSEDDAKEGILYVLESVLIFMSKTGKGFQIEYPSITLHAVSRGDTPPSIYCQLDESSAKAMEMLVDPETLKTNGNVKNPSTDESDEEDENEEEETQEDMDMRVLNIVPSRVESLDPIFEALSLCAALHPDPPGSDDEEDFDEALIDAPDDTFEVFTGTEDEELSEVGRAALAHLESIIYDPFEKKEQREPEDSEVVAAGGDAQPTKKVEEGDGKV
;
A
#
# COMPACT_ATOMS: atom_id res chain seq x y z
N MET A 1 -0.60 4.81 -18.93
CA MET A 1 -1.88 4.18 -19.32
C MET A 1 -2.16 3.13 -18.27
N ALA A 2 -3.40 2.97 -17.80
CA ALA A 2 -3.72 2.00 -16.75
C ALA A 2 -3.31 0.58 -17.13
N ALA A 3 -3.57 0.20 -18.39
CA ALA A 3 -3.14 -1.06 -18.97
C ALA A 3 -1.90 -0.85 -19.86
N THR A 4 -0.84 -1.61 -19.58
CA THR A 4 0.39 -1.67 -20.38
C THR A 4 0.46 -3.01 -21.12
N LEU A 5 0.66 -3.00 -22.44
CA LEU A 5 0.77 -4.22 -23.24
C LEU A 5 2.03 -5.03 -22.90
N VAL A 6 1.89 -6.35 -22.82
CA VAL A 6 2.99 -7.30 -22.58
C VAL A 6 2.94 -8.48 -23.56
N THR A 7 4.05 -9.18 -23.72
CA THR A 7 4.17 -10.42 -24.53
C THR A 7 4.65 -11.63 -23.72
N SER A 8 4.84 -11.45 -22.42
CA SER A 8 5.31 -12.47 -21.48
C SER A 8 4.94 -12.10 -20.05
N VAL A 9 4.56 -13.09 -19.23
CA VAL A 9 4.41 -12.90 -17.77
C VAL A 9 5.80 -12.76 -17.14
N PRO A 10 6.02 -11.82 -16.20
CA PRO A 10 7.23 -11.80 -15.38
C PRO A 10 7.38 -13.08 -14.55
N GLY A 11 8.60 -13.35 -14.05
CA GLY A 11 8.82 -14.47 -13.14
C GLY A 11 8.08 -14.25 -11.82
N PHE A 12 7.29 -15.23 -11.40
CA PHE A 12 6.51 -15.21 -10.16
C PHE A 12 6.80 -16.45 -9.29
N VAL A 13 6.43 -16.38 -8.01
CA VAL A 13 6.52 -17.50 -7.06
C VAL A 13 5.17 -17.77 -6.39
N SER A 14 4.97 -18.99 -5.88
CA SER A 14 3.83 -19.27 -5.00
C SER A 14 4.00 -18.61 -3.61
N PRO A 15 2.92 -18.42 -2.84
CA PRO A 15 3.01 -17.89 -1.48
C PRO A 15 3.86 -18.75 -0.53
N GLU A 16 3.96 -20.06 -0.79
CA GLU A 16 4.79 -20.96 -0.01
C GLU A 16 6.29 -20.78 -0.31
N GLU A 17 6.65 -20.64 -1.59
CA GLU A 17 8.01 -20.34 -2.03
C GLU A 17 8.45 -18.96 -1.55
N HIS A 18 7.58 -17.94 -1.64
CA HIS A 18 7.84 -16.61 -1.09
C HIS A 18 8.17 -16.66 0.41
N ARG A 19 7.36 -17.39 1.20
CA ARG A 19 7.59 -17.59 2.64
C ARG A 19 8.92 -18.30 2.92
N ILE A 20 9.38 -19.20 2.05
CA ILE A 20 10.70 -19.86 2.15
C ILE A 20 11.83 -18.89 1.81
N ILE A 21 11.67 -18.07 0.76
CA ILE A 21 12.67 -17.05 0.34
C ILE A 21 12.86 -16.01 1.45
N VAL A 22 11.77 -15.38 1.93
CA VAL A 22 11.82 -14.40 3.02
C VAL A 22 12.35 -15.04 4.31
N GLY A 23 11.89 -16.25 4.65
CA GLY A 23 12.31 -17.00 5.83
C GLY A 23 13.76 -17.50 5.83
N SER A 24 14.48 -17.39 4.71
CA SER A 24 15.89 -17.80 4.58
C SER A 24 16.88 -16.63 4.48
N THR A 25 16.43 -15.40 4.79
CA THR A 25 17.22 -14.15 4.74
C THR A 25 17.88 -13.92 3.36
N PRO A 26 17.12 -13.42 2.36
CA PRO A 26 17.64 -13.20 1.02
C PRO A 26 18.68 -12.08 1.00
N ALA A 27 19.62 -12.14 0.05
CA ALA A 27 20.70 -11.16 -0.07
C ALA A 27 20.23 -9.73 -0.45
N SER A 28 19.02 -9.62 -1.00
CA SER A 28 18.33 -8.38 -1.35
C SER A 28 16.82 -8.67 -1.32
N PHE A 29 16.04 -7.74 -0.78
CA PHE A 29 14.57 -7.84 -0.87
C PHE A 29 14.04 -7.43 -2.26
N ASN A 30 14.86 -6.73 -3.07
CA ASN A 30 14.50 -6.32 -4.43
C ASN A 30 14.62 -7.47 -5.45
N ASP A 31 15.32 -8.56 -5.10
CA ASP A 31 15.44 -9.76 -5.94
C ASP A 31 14.30 -10.78 -5.69
N ILE A 32 13.31 -10.42 -4.87
CA ILE A 32 12.16 -11.28 -4.56
C ILE A 32 11.11 -11.10 -5.68
N PRO A 33 10.81 -12.15 -6.46
CA PRO A 33 9.79 -12.07 -7.51
C PRO A 33 8.37 -11.92 -6.93
N PRO A 34 7.44 -11.27 -7.65
CA PRO A 34 6.07 -11.08 -7.19
C PRO A 34 5.36 -12.41 -6.94
N VAL A 35 4.51 -12.44 -5.91
CA VAL A 35 3.79 -13.63 -5.49
C VAL A 35 2.52 -13.79 -6.31
N LEU A 36 2.27 -14.98 -6.85
CA LEU A 36 1.01 -15.35 -7.50
C LEU A 36 -0.04 -15.70 -6.44
N ARG A 37 -1.10 -14.89 -6.34
CA ARG A 37 -2.26 -15.15 -5.46
C ARG A 37 -3.31 -16.03 -6.12
N HIS A 38 -3.60 -15.79 -7.40
CA HIS A 38 -4.57 -16.57 -8.16
C HIS A 38 -4.19 -16.67 -9.64
N LYS A 39 -4.56 -17.78 -10.28
CA LYS A 39 -4.44 -17.98 -11.73
C LYS A 39 -5.65 -18.76 -12.24
N GLU A 40 -6.38 -18.19 -13.20
CA GLU A 40 -7.49 -18.86 -13.88
C GLU A 40 -7.22 -19.01 -15.38
N GLU A 41 -7.60 -20.16 -15.94
CA GLU A 41 -7.45 -20.50 -17.36
C GLU A 41 -8.78 -20.40 -18.11
N SER A 42 -8.74 -20.10 -19.41
CA SER A 42 -9.94 -19.84 -20.23
C SER A 42 -10.80 -18.70 -19.70
N VAL A 43 -10.14 -17.58 -19.39
CA VAL A 43 -10.78 -16.29 -19.11
C VAL A 43 -10.93 -15.51 -20.42
N SER A 44 -12.04 -14.80 -20.61
CA SER A 44 -12.18 -13.76 -21.62
C SER A 44 -12.32 -12.39 -20.96
N VAL A 45 -11.96 -11.34 -21.69
CA VAL A 45 -11.94 -9.96 -21.19
C VAL A 45 -12.52 -9.00 -22.22
N THR A 46 -13.03 -7.85 -21.80
CA THR A 46 -13.42 -6.74 -22.69
C THR A 46 -12.98 -5.40 -22.09
N PHE A 47 -12.58 -4.46 -22.93
CA PHE A 47 -12.27 -3.09 -22.54
C PHE A 47 -13.23 -2.10 -23.20
N GLU A 48 -13.78 -1.18 -22.42
CA GLU A 48 -14.67 -0.11 -22.87
C GLU A 48 -14.19 1.23 -22.28
N PRO A 49 -13.60 2.16 -23.08
CA PRO A 49 -13.24 2.03 -24.50
C PRO A 49 -12.16 0.95 -24.76
N SER A 50 -12.01 0.52 -26.01
CA SER A 50 -11.05 -0.52 -26.42
C SER A 50 -9.59 -0.10 -26.18
N LEU A 51 -8.77 -1.03 -25.68
CA LEU A 51 -7.34 -0.80 -25.42
C LEU A 51 -6.51 -0.83 -26.73
N ASP A 52 -5.71 0.20 -26.97
CA ASP A 52 -4.88 0.30 -28.16
C ASP A 52 -3.89 -0.88 -28.30
N GLY A 53 -3.76 -1.38 -29.53
CA GLY A 53 -2.93 -2.54 -29.87
C GLY A 53 -3.47 -3.90 -29.40
N PHE A 54 -4.53 -3.95 -28.58
CA PHE A 54 -5.17 -5.18 -28.08
C PHE A 54 -6.53 -5.38 -28.77
N SER A 55 -6.68 -6.46 -29.54
CA SER A 55 -7.88 -6.71 -30.35
C SER A 55 -8.91 -7.59 -29.63
N GLU A 56 -10.17 -7.57 -30.07
CA GLU A 56 -11.18 -8.53 -29.62
C GLU A 56 -10.74 -10.00 -29.80
N ASP A 57 -9.92 -10.31 -30.81
CA ASP A 57 -9.37 -11.66 -30.99
C ASP A 57 -8.31 -12.02 -29.94
N ASP A 58 -7.55 -11.03 -29.45
CA ASP A 58 -6.68 -11.21 -28.29
C ASP A 58 -7.52 -11.37 -27.01
N ALA A 59 -8.64 -10.66 -26.89
CA ALA A 59 -9.49 -10.60 -25.71
C ALA A 59 -10.36 -11.86 -25.47
N LYS A 60 -10.65 -12.63 -26.52
CA LYS A 60 -11.60 -13.77 -26.51
C LYS A 60 -11.24 -14.94 -25.61
N GLU A 61 -9.96 -15.29 -25.47
CA GLU A 61 -9.55 -16.37 -24.56
C GLU A 61 -8.07 -16.30 -24.16
N GLY A 62 -7.82 -16.35 -22.85
CA GLY A 62 -6.49 -16.30 -22.27
C GLY A 62 -6.42 -16.91 -20.87
N ILE A 63 -5.38 -16.51 -20.14
CA ILE A 63 -5.09 -16.89 -18.77
C ILE A 63 -4.90 -15.61 -17.96
N LEU A 64 -5.62 -15.51 -16.83
CA LEU A 64 -5.49 -14.41 -15.88
C LEU A 64 -4.50 -14.81 -14.77
N TYR A 65 -3.60 -13.90 -14.41
CA TYR A 65 -2.65 -14.03 -13.32
C TYR A 65 -2.83 -12.84 -12.38
N VAL A 66 -3.28 -13.11 -11.15
CA VAL A 66 -3.40 -12.13 -10.07
C VAL A 66 -2.11 -12.23 -9.24
N LEU A 67 -1.13 -11.38 -9.55
CA LEU A 67 0.08 -11.24 -8.75
C LEU A 67 -0.16 -10.20 -7.64
N GLU A 68 0.65 -10.22 -6.58
CA GLU A 68 0.58 -9.18 -5.53
C GLU A 68 0.88 -7.77 -6.05
N SER A 69 1.73 -7.62 -7.07
CA SER A 69 2.11 -6.30 -7.60
C SER A 69 1.24 -5.81 -8.75
N VAL A 70 0.77 -6.71 -9.62
CA VAL A 70 0.03 -6.38 -10.85
C VAL A 70 -0.99 -7.45 -11.23
N LEU A 71 -2.07 -7.05 -11.89
CA LEU A 71 -2.99 -7.94 -12.58
C LEU A 71 -2.50 -8.15 -14.02
N ILE A 72 -2.38 -9.39 -14.50
CA ILE A 72 -1.92 -9.70 -15.87
C ILE A 72 -2.90 -10.63 -16.58
N PHE A 73 -3.27 -10.29 -17.80
CA PHE A 73 -3.97 -11.18 -18.73
C PHE A 73 -3.06 -11.55 -19.90
N MET A 74 -2.91 -12.84 -20.20
CA MET A 74 -2.21 -13.33 -21.40
C MET A 74 -3.18 -14.08 -22.31
N SER A 75 -3.36 -13.57 -23.53
CA SER A 75 -4.12 -14.21 -24.59
C SER A 75 -3.41 -15.44 -25.15
N LYS A 76 -4.19 -16.39 -25.70
CA LYS A 76 -3.68 -17.47 -26.54
C LYS A 76 -2.98 -16.99 -27.83
N THR A 77 -3.14 -15.71 -28.23
CA THR A 77 -2.40 -15.11 -29.34
C THR A 77 -0.93 -14.82 -29.02
N GLY A 78 -0.55 -14.81 -27.73
CA GLY A 78 0.78 -14.40 -27.26
C GLY A 78 0.91 -12.91 -26.93
N LYS A 79 -0.15 -12.10 -27.12
CA LYS A 79 -0.26 -10.77 -26.50
C LYS A 79 -0.88 -10.87 -25.10
N GLY A 80 -0.67 -9.83 -24.30
CA GLY A 80 -1.36 -9.62 -23.04
C GLY A 80 -1.32 -8.16 -22.62
N PHE A 81 -1.82 -7.89 -21.42
CA PHE A 81 -1.65 -6.61 -20.73
C PHE A 81 -1.37 -6.86 -19.24
N GLN A 82 -0.72 -5.89 -18.61
CA GLN A 82 -0.61 -5.76 -17.16
C GLN A 82 -1.25 -4.44 -16.69
N ILE A 83 -1.84 -4.45 -15.50
CA ILE A 83 -2.42 -3.30 -14.81
C ILE A 83 -1.87 -3.30 -13.37
N GLU A 84 -1.49 -2.13 -12.86
CA GLU A 84 -1.03 -1.96 -11.48
C GLU A 84 -2.23 -1.64 -10.58
N TYR A 85 -2.27 -2.13 -9.32
CA TYR A 85 -3.45 -1.97 -8.47
C TYR A 85 -3.87 -0.52 -8.18
N PRO A 86 -2.97 0.46 -8.00
CA PRO A 86 -3.34 1.88 -7.91
C PRO A 86 -4.07 2.44 -9.15
N SER A 87 -4.01 1.75 -10.30
CA SER A 87 -4.79 2.11 -11.49
C SER A 87 -6.16 1.42 -11.54
N ILE A 88 -6.60 0.72 -10.49
CA ILE A 88 -7.91 0.05 -10.39
C ILE A 88 -8.77 0.76 -9.33
N THR A 89 -9.48 1.81 -9.74
CA THR A 89 -10.35 2.63 -8.89
C THR A 89 -11.46 1.83 -8.21
N LEU A 90 -11.98 0.78 -8.87
CA LEU A 90 -13.03 -0.08 -8.35
C LEU A 90 -12.97 -1.48 -8.96
N HIS A 91 -13.23 -2.53 -8.18
CA HIS A 91 -13.55 -3.87 -8.70
C HIS A 91 -14.80 -4.46 -8.01
N ALA A 92 -15.70 -5.07 -8.79
CA ALA A 92 -16.98 -5.59 -8.32
C ALA A 92 -17.45 -6.85 -9.07
N VAL A 93 -18.15 -7.77 -8.40
CA VAL A 93 -18.70 -8.99 -9.03
C VAL A 93 -20.07 -8.72 -9.64
N SER A 94 -20.15 -8.72 -10.96
CA SER A 94 -21.40 -8.63 -11.73
C SER A 94 -22.06 -10.01 -11.87
N ARG A 95 -23.32 -10.12 -11.44
CA ARG A 95 -24.11 -11.37 -11.41
C ARG A 95 -25.53 -11.19 -11.97
N GLY A 96 -25.69 -10.31 -12.97
CA GLY A 96 -26.98 -9.97 -13.59
C GLY A 96 -27.41 -10.92 -14.71
N ASP A 97 -28.20 -10.40 -15.66
CA ASP A 97 -28.62 -11.11 -16.88
C ASP A 97 -27.49 -11.29 -17.92
N THR A 98 -26.32 -10.67 -17.67
CA THR A 98 -25.06 -10.86 -18.40
C THR A 98 -24.33 -12.13 -17.93
N PRO A 99 -23.34 -12.65 -18.69
CA PRO A 99 -22.46 -13.70 -18.18
C PRO A 99 -21.77 -13.22 -16.88
N PRO A 100 -21.86 -13.98 -15.77
CA PRO A 100 -21.27 -13.62 -14.49
C PRO A 100 -19.76 -13.29 -14.63
N SER A 101 -19.36 -12.13 -14.12
CA SER A 101 -18.09 -11.48 -14.47
C SER A 101 -17.61 -10.51 -13.39
N ILE A 102 -16.36 -10.06 -13.48
CA ILE A 102 -15.78 -9.05 -12.58
C ILE A 102 -15.56 -7.77 -13.37
N TYR A 103 -16.32 -6.73 -13.00
CA TYR A 103 -16.18 -5.38 -13.50
C TYR A 103 -15.02 -4.71 -12.76
N CYS A 104 -14.11 -4.09 -13.48
CA CYS A 104 -13.04 -3.25 -12.96
C CYS A 104 -13.12 -1.88 -13.65
N GLN A 105 -13.03 -0.80 -12.88
CA GLN A 105 -12.90 0.57 -13.35
C GLN A 105 -11.45 1.00 -13.18
N LEU A 106 -10.88 1.61 -14.21
CA LEU A 106 -9.47 1.98 -14.28
C LEU A 106 -9.31 3.49 -14.47
N ASP A 107 -8.38 4.10 -13.74
CA ASP A 107 -7.96 5.49 -13.93
C ASP A 107 -6.88 5.60 -15.02
N GLU A 108 -7.09 6.46 -16.01
CA GLU A 108 -6.06 6.83 -17.01
C GLU A 108 -5.54 8.27 -16.86
N SER A 109 -6.03 9.08 -15.91
CA SER A 109 -5.58 10.48 -15.71
C SER A 109 -4.06 10.57 -15.49
N SER A 110 -3.55 9.70 -14.62
CA SER A 110 -2.12 9.51 -14.30
C SER A 110 -1.24 9.20 -15.53
N ALA A 111 -1.83 8.68 -16.61
CA ALA A 111 -1.13 8.45 -17.87
C ALA A 111 -0.88 9.73 -18.68
N LYS A 112 -1.90 10.60 -18.69
CA LYS A 112 -2.09 11.65 -19.70
C LYS A 112 -1.34 12.93 -19.34
N ALA A 113 -1.25 13.21 -18.04
CA ALA A 113 -0.38 14.26 -17.50
C ALA A 113 1.10 14.09 -17.91
N MET A 114 1.59 12.84 -18.03
CA MET A 114 2.95 12.54 -18.49
C MET A 114 3.14 12.78 -20.00
N GLU A 115 2.09 12.62 -20.81
CA GLU A 115 2.12 12.84 -22.27
C GLU A 115 1.97 14.32 -22.62
N MET A 116 1.15 15.07 -21.87
CA MET A 116 0.97 16.52 -22.05
C MET A 116 2.25 17.34 -21.80
N LEU A 117 3.24 16.78 -21.07
CA LEU A 117 4.56 17.38 -20.85
C LEU A 117 5.52 17.25 -22.06
N VAL A 118 5.07 16.75 -23.22
CA VAL A 118 5.91 16.45 -24.40
C VAL A 118 5.48 17.24 -25.64
N ASP A 119 5.62 18.57 -25.58
CA ASP A 119 5.34 19.52 -26.67
C ASP A 119 5.93 19.11 -28.05
N PRO A 120 5.11 18.87 -29.08
CA PRO A 120 5.60 18.54 -30.43
C PRO A 120 5.91 19.76 -31.32
N GLU A 121 5.58 21.00 -30.90
CA GLU A 121 5.51 22.19 -31.76
C GLU A 121 6.75 23.12 -31.73
N THR A 122 7.94 22.63 -31.39
CA THR A 122 9.15 23.48 -31.26
C THR A 122 10.02 23.63 -32.52
N LEU A 123 9.47 23.56 -33.75
CA LEU A 123 10.31 23.59 -34.98
C LEU A 123 9.74 24.20 -36.28
N LYS A 124 8.89 25.24 -36.22
CA LYS A 124 8.46 26.00 -37.43
C LYS A 124 8.41 27.53 -37.27
N THR A 125 9.56 28.21 -37.40
CA THR A 125 9.59 29.67 -37.68
C THR A 125 10.60 30.06 -38.75
N ASN A 126 10.11 30.56 -39.90
CA ASN A 126 10.74 31.55 -40.80
C ASN A 126 9.84 31.71 -42.06
N GLY A 127 9.16 32.86 -42.26
CA GLY A 127 8.10 32.92 -43.30
C GLY A 127 7.64 34.28 -43.87
N ASN A 128 7.87 35.42 -43.20
CA ASN A 128 7.83 36.77 -43.79
C ASN A 128 6.52 37.29 -44.49
N VAL A 129 5.69 38.02 -43.71
CA VAL A 129 5.06 39.32 -44.08
C VAL A 129 4.04 39.39 -45.24
N LYS A 130 2.73 39.55 -44.95
CA LYS A 130 1.96 40.83 -45.11
C LYS A 130 0.46 40.80 -44.73
N ASN A 131 0.11 41.62 -43.72
CA ASN A 131 -0.99 42.61 -43.54
C ASN A 131 -2.28 42.65 -44.43
N PRO A 132 -3.39 43.23 -43.91
CA PRO A 132 -4.69 42.52 -43.94
C PRO A 132 -5.92 43.30 -44.47
N SER A 133 -6.99 42.54 -44.71
CA SER A 133 -8.43 42.86 -44.62
C SER A 133 -9.19 41.51 -44.62
N THR A 134 -10.41 41.33 -44.11
CA THR A 134 -11.56 42.24 -44.01
C THR A 134 -12.55 41.77 -42.92
N ASP A 135 -13.34 42.70 -42.39
CA ASP A 135 -14.58 42.59 -41.58
C ASP A 135 -14.54 41.94 -40.18
N GLU A 136 -15.26 42.64 -39.29
CA GLU A 136 -15.61 42.29 -37.92
C GLU A 136 -16.89 41.43 -37.92
N SER A 137 -17.03 40.53 -36.95
CA SER A 137 -18.33 40.14 -36.41
C SER A 137 -18.15 39.57 -35.01
N ASP A 138 -18.72 40.22 -34.01
CA ASP A 138 -18.82 39.68 -32.65
C ASP A 138 -19.71 38.43 -32.64
N GLU A 139 -19.29 37.40 -31.91
CA GLU A 139 -20.18 36.45 -31.23
C GLU A 139 -19.57 36.19 -29.85
N GLU A 140 -20.37 36.35 -28.78
CA GLU A 140 -19.97 36.10 -27.40
C GLU A 140 -20.37 34.67 -27.03
N ASP A 141 -19.45 33.70 -27.14
CA ASP A 141 -19.67 32.31 -26.68
C ASP A 141 -19.19 32.12 -25.23
N GLU A 142 -19.96 32.69 -24.28
CA GLU A 142 -19.90 32.27 -22.87
C GLU A 142 -20.68 30.95 -22.72
N ASN A 143 -20.01 29.80 -22.91
CA ASN A 143 -20.26 28.50 -22.29
C ASN A 143 -19.26 27.46 -22.84
N GLU A 144 -18.02 27.48 -22.33
CA GLU A 144 -17.30 26.21 -22.22
C GLU A 144 -17.97 25.47 -21.06
N GLU A 145 -18.77 24.44 -21.40
CA GLU A 145 -19.23 23.48 -20.41
C GLU A 145 -17.99 22.72 -19.91
N GLU A 146 -17.44 23.17 -18.78
CA GLU A 146 -16.43 22.43 -18.00
C GLU A 146 -17.06 21.17 -17.39
N GLU A 147 -17.47 20.22 -18.26
CA GLU A 147 -17.39 18.80 -17.91
C GLU A 147 -15.94 18.55 -17.53
N THR A 148 -15.67 18.32 -16.23
CA THR A 148 -14.31 18.20 -15.74
C THR A 148 -13.62 17.04 -16.45
N GLN A 149 -12.41 17.28 -16.96
CA GLN A 149 -11.77 16.36 -17.92
C GLN A 149 -11.49 14.97 -17.31
N GLU A 150 -11.51 14.90 -15.97
CA GLU A 150 -11.57 13.69 -15.13
C GLU A 150 -12.61 12.65 -15.61
N ASP A 151 -13.84 13.07 -15.95
CA ASP A 151 -14.94 12.16 -16.32
C ASP A 151 -14.69 11.40 -17.64
N MET A 152 -13.77 11.88 -18.49
CA MET A 152 -13.45 11.25 -19.77
C MET A 152 -12.25 10.30 -19.75
N ASP A 153 -11.48 10.25 -18.65
CA ASP A 153 -10.24 9.47 -18.54
C ASP A 153 -10.37 8.15 -17.75
N MET A 154 -11.59 7.62 -17.64
CA MET A 154 -11.86 6.34 -17.00
C MET A 154 -12.13 5.21 -18.01
N ARG A 155 -11.51 4.04 -17.81
CA ARG A 155 -11.68 2.85 -18.67
C ARG A 155 -12.24 1.66 -17.91
N VAL A 156 -13.26 1.00 -18.46
CA VAL A 156 -13.79 -0.25 -17.92
C VAL A 156 -13.00 -1.44 -18.46
N LEU A 157 -12.63 -2.36 -17.58
CA LEU A 157 -12.21 -3.73 -17.89
C LEU A 157 -13.24 -4.70 -17.30
N ASN A 158 -13.91 -5.49 -18.13
CA ASN A 158 -14.74 -6.59 -17.65
C ASN A 158 -14.03 -7.95 -17.85
N ILE A 159 -14.08 -8.81 -16.84
CA ILE A 159 -13.39 -10.11 -16.79
C ILE A 159 -14.42 -11.23 -16.66
N VAL A 160 -14.54 -12.06 -17.69
CA VAL A 160 -15.53 -13.15 -17.77
C VAL A 160 -14.81 -14.51 -17.73
N PRO A 161 -14.74 -15.21 -16.58
CA PRO A 161 -14.17 -16.55 -16.52
C PRO A 161 -15.13 -17.58 -17.14
N SER A 162 -14.59 -18.63 -17.77
CA SER A 162 -15.41 -19.76 -18.28
C SER A 162 -16.13 -20.55 -17.17
N ARG A 163 -15.80 -20.32 -15.89
CA ARG A 163 -16.36 -21.01 -14.73
C ARG A 163 -16.89 -19.99 -13.73
N VAL A 164 -18.20 -20.03 -13.48
CA VAL A 164 -18.86 -19.17 -12.47
C VAL A 164 -18.29 -19.43 -11.06
N GLU A 165 -17.85 -20.66 -10.79
CA GLU A 165 -17.19 -21.07 -9.54
C GLU A 165 -15.87 -20.31 -9.26
N SER A 166 -15.22 -19.76 -10.29
CA SER A 166 -13.92 -19.08 -10.17
C SER A 166 -14.03 -17.59 -9.90
N LEU A 167 -15.23 -16.98 -10.03
CA LEU A 167 -15.43 -15.54 -9.81
C LEU A 167 -15.02 -15.12 -8.40
N ASP A 168 -15.51 -15.83 -7.39
CA ASP A 168 -15.33 -15.46 -6.00
C ASP A 168 -13.84 -15.60 -5.60
N PRO A 169 -13.12 -16.69 -5.96
CA PRO A 169 -11.66 -16.77 -5.85
C PRO A 169 -10.87 -15.65 -6.56
N ILE A 170 -11.29 -15.21 -7.76
CA ILE A 170 -10.60 -14.10 -8.46
C ILE A 170 -10.89 -12.77 -7.74
N PHE A 171 -12.13 -12.51 -7.34
CA PHE A 171 -12.52 -11.30 -6.61
C PHE A 171 -11.87 -11.20 -5.23
N GLU A 172 -11.81 -12.31 -4.48
CA GLU A 172 -11.06 -12.39 -3.22
C GLU A 172 -9.57 -12.11 -3.44
N ALA A 173 -8.97 -12.68 -4.49
CA ALA A 173 -7.56 -12.46 -4.81
C ALA A 173 -7.27 -11.01 -5.23
N LEU A 174 -8.12 -10.40 -6.05
CA LEU A 174 -8.03 -8.97 -6.42
C LEU A 174 -8.15 -8.08 -5.18
N SER A 175 -9.17 -8.30 -4.35
CA SER A 175 -9.39 -7.54 -3.11
C SER A 175 -8.22 -7.66 -2.13
N LEU A 176 -7.63 -8.86 -2.02
CA LEU A 176 -6.44 -9.11 -1.20
C LEU A 176 -5.15 -8.50 -1.75
N CYS A 177 -5.10 -8.12 -3.02
CA CYS A 177 -3.96 -7.44 -3.62
C CYS A 177 -4.15 -5.92 -3.61
N ALA A 178 -5.34 -5.41 -3.92
CA ALA A 178 -5.69 -4.00 -3.75
C ALA A 178 -5.41 -3.53 -2.30
N ALA A 179 -5.77 -4.33 -1.30
CA ALA A 179 -5.46 -4.07 0.11
C ALA A 179 -3.95 -4.09 0.49
N LEU A 180 -3.04 -4.33 -0.46
CA LEU A 180 -1.58 -4.19 -0.29
C LEU A 180 -1.02 -2.90 -0.93
N HIS A 181 -1.82 -2.20 -1.74
CA HIS A 181 -1.48 -0.94 -2.39
C HIS A 181 -2.47 0.14 -1.93
N PRO A 182 -2.33 0.66 -0.69
CA PRO A 182 -3.04 1.87 -0.30
C PRO A 182 -2.57 3.04 -1.16
N ASP A 183 -3.48 3.94 -1.46
CA ASP A 183 -3.25 5.11 -2.31
C ASP A 183 -2.22 6.08 -1.68
N PRO A 184 -1.48 6.85 -2.49
CA PRO A 184 -0.48 7.77 -1.99
C PRO A 184 -1.12 8.91 -1.18
N PRO A 185 -0.51 9.36 -0.06
CA PRO A 185 -1.08 10.42 0.76
C PRO A 185 -1.18 11.72 -0.05
N GLY A 186 -2.41 12.21 -0.23
CA GLY A 186 -2.74 13.38 -1.07
C GLY A 186 -3.23 13.05 -2.48
N SER A 187 -3.78 11.84 -2.72
CA SER A 187 -4.64 11.54 -3.88
C SER A 187 -6.13 11.41 -3.54
N ASP A 188 -6.51 11.56 -2.28
CA ASP A 188 -7.90 11.84 -1.89
C ASP A 188 -8.13 13.35 -1.96
N ASP A 189 -9.21 13.78 -2.61
CA ASP A 189 -9.64 15.19 -2.70
C ASP A 189 -10.28 15.70 -1.38
N GLU A 190 -9.69 15.34 -0.23
CA GLU A 190 -10.17 15.74 1.11
C GLU A 190 -9.97 17.24 1.42
N GLU A 191 -9.37 18.05 0.52
CA GLU A 191 -9.28 19.51 0.69
C GLU A 191 -10.66 20.18 0.82
N ASP A 192 -11.72 19.59 0.26
CA ASP A 192 -13.11 20.10 0.36
C ASP A 192 -13.86 19.65 1.64
N PHE A 193 -13.33 18.69 2.41
CA PHE A 193 -14.05 18.13 3.57
C PHE A 193 -13.92 18.97 4.87
N ASP A 194 -12.89 19.82 4.96
CA ASP A 194 -12.59 20.63 6.15
C ASP A 194 -13.59 21.79 6.37
N GLU A 195 -14.12 22.41 5.30
CA GLU A 195 -14.99 23.60 5.45
C GLU A 195 -16.35 23.28 6.11
N ALA A 196 -16.80 22.01 6.04
CA ALA A 196 -18.05 21.55 6.63
C ALA A 196 -18.06 21.46 8.17
N LEU A 197 -16.89 21.50 8.82
CA LEU A 197 -16.74 21.31 10.28
C LEU A 197 -16.64 22.63 11.08
N ILE A 198 -16.55 23.78 10.39
CA ILE A 198 -16.13 25.07 10.99
C ILE A 198 -17.20 25.73 11.89
N ASP A 199 -18.50 25.41 11.76
CA ASP A 199 -19.59 25.99 12.57
C ASP A 199 -19.88 25.21 13.89
N ALA A 200 -18.93 24.38 14.34
CA ALA A 200 -18.96 23.75 15.66
C ALA A 200 -18.27 24.64 16.71
N PRO A 201 -18.98 25.21 17.71
CA PRO A 201 -18.41 26.22 18.59
C PRO A 201 -17.51 25.65 19.70
N ASP A 202 -16.20 25.62 19.42
CA ASP A 202 -15.10 25.83 20.39
C ASP A 202 -14.99 24.85 21.59
N ASP A 203 -15.56 23.64 21.49
CA ASP A 203 -15.33 22.57 22.47
C ASP A 203 -13.98 21.90 22.17
N THR A 204 -12.91 22.54 22.64
CA THR A 204 -11.50 22.21 22.31
C THR A 204 -11.18 20.75 22.64
N PHE A 205 -10.87 19.95 21.62
CA PHE A 205 -10.35 18.59 21.80
C PHE A 205 -8.91 18.63 22.31
N GLU A 206 -8.74 18.79 23.63
CA GLU A 206 -7.44 18.75 24.29
C GLU A 206 -6.80 17.36 24.14
N VAL A 207 -5.93 17.23 23.13
CA VAL A 207 -5.02 16.09 23.01
C VAL A 207 -4.12 16.10 24.25
N PHE A 208 -4.33 15.11 25.12
CA PHE A 208 -3.56 14.93 26.36
C PHE A 208 -2.06 14.79 26.06
N THR A 209 -1.33 15.90 26.19
CA THR A 209 0.08 16.02 25.79
C THR A 209 1.05 15.73 26.93
N GLY A 210 0.55 15.29 28.09
CA GLY A 210 1.33 14.58 29.10
C GLY A 210 2.52 15.37 29.67
N THR A 211 2.31 16.64 30.01
CA THR A 211 3.37 17.43 30.68
C THR A 211 3.66 16.89 32.08
N GLU A 212 4.91 17.03 32.54
CA GLU A 212 5.46 16.24 33.66
C GLU A 212 4.78 16.48 35.03
N ASP A 213 4.02 17.57 35.18
CA ASP A 213 3.24 17.90 36.40
C ASP A 213 1.81 17.32 36.38
N GLU A 214 1.30 16.78 35.26
CA GLU A 214 -0.08 16.29 35.15
C GLU A 214 -0.23 14.84 35.66
N GLU A 215 -0.04 14.69 36.97
CA GLU A 215 -0.19 13.42 37.68
C GLU A 215 -1.57 12.77 37.43
N LEU A 216 -1.60 11.69 36.64
CA LEU A 216 -2.72 10.79 36.31
C LEU A 216 -4.04 10.99 37.08
N SER A 217 -5.16 10.98 36.35
CA SER A 217 -6.52 10.83 36.92
C SER A 217 -6.59 9.69 37.96
N GLU A 218 -7.48 9.79 38.96
CA GLU A 218 -7.64 8.84 40.06
C GLU A 218 -7.72 7.37 39.59
N VAL A 219 -8.45 7.13 38.50
CA VAL A 219 -8.57 5.82 37.84
C VAL A 219 -7.23 5.35 37.26
N GLY A 220 -6.46 6.28 36.66
CA GLY A 220 -5.11 6.02 36.14
C GLY A 220 -4.11 5.69 37.24
N ARG A 221 -4.13 6.40 38.38
CA ARG A 221 -3.29 6.06 39.55
C ARG A 221 -3.60 4.68 40.11
N ALA A 222 -4.89 4.33 40.21
CA ALA A 222 -5.32 3.01 40.66
C ALA A 222 -4.89 1.89 39.68
N ALA A 223 -4.93 2.15 38.37
CA ALA A 223 -4.44 1.23 37.35
C ALA A 223 -2.91 1.07 37.39
N LEU A 224 -2.17 2.18 37.53
CA LEU A 224 -0.71 2.18 37.61
C LEU A 224 -0.21 1.38 38.82
N ALA A 225 -0.75 1.67 40.02
CA ALA A 225 -0.39 0.96 41.25
C ALA A 225 -0.72 -0.55 41.17
N HIS A 226 -1.74 -0.95 40.39
CA HIS A 226 -2.01 -2.36 40.13
C HIS A 226 -0.98 -2.98 39.18
N LEU A 227 -0.58 -2.29 38.11
CA LEU A 227 0.48 -2.75 37.20
C LEU A 227 1.82 -2.89 37.93
N GLU A 228 2.20 -1.90 38.74
CA GLU A 228 3.39 -1.97 39.60
C GLU A 228 3.34 -3.17 40.55
N SER A 229 2.18 -3.48 41.14
CA SER A 229 2.01 -4.67 42.00
C SER A 229 2.19 -6.02 41.29
N ILE A 230 2.18 -6.04 39.96
CA ILE A 230 2.40 -7.24 39.12
C ILE A 230 3.87 -7.35 38.69
N ILE A 231 4.64 -6.25 38.70
CA ILE A 231 6.06 -6.22 38.32
C ILE A 231 6.91 -6.75 39.48
N TYR A 232 7.21 -8.05 39.44
CA TYR A 232 8.19 -8.68 40.33
C TYR A 232 9.60 -8.61 39.72
N ASP A 233 10.49 -7.79 40.29
CA ASP A 233 11.92 -7.82 39.96
C ASP A 233 12.66 -8.85 40.84
N PRO A 234 13.19 -9.95 40.27
CA PRO A 234 14.01 -10.92 41.01
C PRO A 234 15.40 -10.41 41.44
N PHE A 235 15.82 -9.21 41.02
CA PHE A 235 17.17 -8.65 41.26
C PHE A 235 17.23 -7.49 42.28
N GLU A 236 16.11 -6.95 42.75
CA GLU A 236 16.07 -5.94 43.83
C GLU A 236 16.54 -6.50 45.20
N LYS A 237 17.86 -6.65 45.39
CA LYS A 237 18.41 -7.11 46.69
C LYS A 237 19.82 -6.63 47.06
N LYS A 238 20.06 -5.32 47.01
CA LYS A 238 20.97 -4.48 47.84
C LYS A 238 21.08 -3.10 47.17
N GLU A 239 20.97 -1.96 47.86
CA GLU A 239 21.94 -1.49 48.86
C GLU A 239 21.30 -0.60 49.94
N GLN A 240 21.16 -1.11 51.16
CA GLN A 240 21.15 -0.24 52.35
C GLN A 240 22.61 0.07 52.71
N ARG A 241 23.11 1.24 52.30
CA ARG A 241 24.31 1.84 52.91
C ARG A 241 23.84 2.73 54.06
N GLU A 242 24.18 2.35 55.28
CA GLU A 242 24.05 3.24 56.44
C GLU A 242 25.03 4.42 56.30
N PRO A 243 24.72 5.61 56.82
CA PRO A 243 25.65 6.74 56.79
C PRO A 243 26.84 6.48 57.73
N GLU A 244 28.06 6.76 57.25
CA GLU A 244 29.23 6.83 58.13
C GLU A 244 29.14 8.10 58.98
N ASP A 245 28.94 7.93 60.28
CA ASP A 245 29.12 8.99 61.28
C ASP A 245 30.20 8.56 62.27
N SER A 246 31.08 9.49 62.67
CA SER A 246 32.39 9.15 63.21
C SER A 246 32.45 9.20 64.74
N GLU A 247 32.71 8.08 65.40
CA GLU A 247 33.31 8.09 66.75
C GLU A 247 34.29 6.93 67.01
N VAL A 248 35.14 7.12 68.02
CA VAL A 248 36.32 6.28 68.31
C VAL A 248 36.16 5.50 69.61
N VAL A 249 36.41 4.19 69.62
CA VAL A 249 37.12 3.50 70.74
C VAL A 249 37.62 2.08 70.42
N ALA A 250 38.92 1.89 70.70
CA ALA A 250 39.68 0.71 71.13
C ALA A 250 39.13 -0.76 71.13
N ALA A 251 40.03 -1.65 70.67
CA ALA A 251 40.26 -3.07 71.05
C ALA A 251 39.23 -4.16 70.64
N GLY A 252 39.65 -5.40 70.30
CA GLY A 252 41.01 -5.90 70.05
C GLY A 252 41.14 -7.45 70.03
N GLY A 253 42.01 -7.99 69.16
CA GLY A 253 42.30 -9.43 69.01
C GLY A 253 41.24 -10.23 68.21
N ASP A 254 41.49 -11.46 67.73
CA ASP A 254 42.75 -12.22 67.54
C ASP A 254 42.52 -13.39 66.53
N ALA A 255 43.61 -14.04 66.09
CA ALA A 255 43.69 -15.39 65.52
C ALA A 255 43.08 -15.75 64.12
N GLN A 256 43.98 -16.31 63.29
CA GLN A 256 43.73 -17.11 62.07
C GLN A 256 43.46 -18.62 62.42
N PRO A 257 43.64 -19.64 61.53
CA PRO A 257 42.83 -20.03 60.35
C PRO A 257 42.57 -21.57 60.25
N THR A 258 41.80 -22.05 59.24
CA THR A 258 42.00 -23.34 58.51
C THR A 258 41.08 -23.34 57.26
N LYS A 259 41.38 -23.82 56.04
CA LYS A 259 42.39 -24.71 55.40
C LYS A 259 41.99 -26.21 55.25
N LYS A 260 41.44 -26.56 54.07
CA LYS A 260 41.40 -27.89 53.39
C LYS A 260 40.69 -27.71 52.02
N VAL A 261 41.06 -28.25 50.83
CA VAL A 261 41.91 -29.40 50.43
C VAL A 261 41.30 -30.73 50.91
N GLU A 262 41.21 -31.86 50.23
CA GLU A 262 41.64 -32.40 48.92
C GLU A 262 40.41 -32.34 47.93
N GLU A 263 40.14 -33.04 46.80
CA GLU A 263 40.80 -33.75 45.66
C GLU A 263 39.69 -33.97 44.55
N GLY A 264 39.90 -34.35 43.27
CA GLY A 264 41.13 -34.60 42.52
C GLY A 264 41.02 -34.93 40.99
N ASP A 265 40.01 -35.69 40.50
CA ASP A 265 40.20 -36.61 39.33
C ASP A 265 39.16 -36.51 38.16
N GLY A 266 39.35 -37.14 36.97
CA GLY A 266 40.40 -38.10 36.58
C GLY A 266 40.49 -38.48 35.09
N LYS A 267 39.34 -38.85 34.46
CA LYS A 267 39.15 -39.27 33.04
C LYS A 267 39.58 -40.72 32.71
N VAL A 268 38.93 -41.26 31.66
CA VAL A 268 39.16 -42.55 30.95
C VAL A 268 38.56 -43.78 31.64
#